data_AF-A0A7J6X4X4-F1
#
_entry.id   AF-A0A7J6X4X4-F1
#
_cell.length_a   1.000
_cell.length_b   1.000
_cell.length_c   1.000
_cell.angle_alpha   90.00
_cell.angle_beta   90.00
_cell.angle_gamma   90.00
#
_symmetry.space_group_name_H-M   'P 1'
#
loop_
_entity.id
_entity.type
_entity.pdbx_description
1 polymer ?
#
loop_
_entity_poly.entity_id
_entity_poly.type
_entity_poly.pdbx_seq_one_letter_code
_entity_poly.pdbx_strand_id
1 'polypeptide(L)' 'MICWQCIKGPRQPNGSLTCGFYATRFMKDMMEDSEQTVAAKMKKLAEKKNYTRKEIDEVRFEIIEFFQQCMV' A
#
# COMPACT_ATOMS: atom_id res chain seq x y z
N MET A 1 -17.28 12.41 -19.00
CA MET A 1 -15.84 12.41 -19.36
C MET A 1 -15.08 11.85 -18.16
N ILE A 2 -14.39 10.72 -18.31
CA ILE A 2 -13.59 10.13 -17.22
C ILE A 2 -12.17 10.69 -17.34
N CYS A 3 -11.65 11.29 -16.27
CA CYS A 3 -10.28 11.78 -16.19
C CYS A 3 -9.47 10.82 -15.32
N TRP A 4 -8.52 10.11 -15.93
CA TRP A 4 -7.55 9.29 -15.21
C TRP A 4 -6.41 10.17 -14.70
N GLN A 5 -6.14 10.11 -13.40
CA GLN A 5 -5.08 10.87 -12.76
C GLN A 5 -4.00 9.93 -12.22
N CYS A 6 -2.74 10.19 -12.59
CA CYS A 6 -1.59 9.57 -11.95
C CYS A 6 -1.34 10.27 -10.62
N ILE A 7 -1.67 9.60 -9.53
CA ILE A 7 -1.53 10.16 -8.18
C ILE A 7 -0.14 9.81 -7.67
N LYS A 8 0.53 10.80 -7.05
CA LYS A 8 1.81 10.57 -6.37
C LYS A 8 1.55 9.67 -5.16
N GLY A 9 2.48 8.79 -4.84
CA GLY A 9 2.36 7.91 -3.68
C GLY A 9 3.72 7.47 -3.15
N PRO A 10 3.72 6.64 -2.10
CA PRO A 10 4.94 6.17 -1.44
C PRO A 10 5.87 5.46 -2.42
N ARG A 11 7.14 5.87 -2.47
CA ARG A 11 8.12 5.31 -3.40
C ARG A 11 8.95 4.21 -2.74
N GLN A 12 9.20 3.14 -3.51
CA GLN A 12 10.21 2.16 -3.15
C GLN A 12 11.60 2.62 -3.60
N PRO A 13 12.68 2.10 -2.99
CA PRO A 13 14.04 2.33 -3.47
C PRO A 13 14.21 1.88 -4.93
N ASN A 14 14.94 2.65 -5.74
CA ASN A 14 15.22 2.30 -7.13
C ASN A 14 15.94 0.95 -7.21
N GLY A 15 15.50 0.08 -8.13
CA GLY A 15 16.06 -1.26 -8.31
C GLY A 15 15.61 -2.29 -7.25
N SER A 16 14.73 -1.91 -6.32
CA SER A 16 14.16 -2.85 -5.34
C SER A 16 13.14 -3.80 -5.98
N LEU A 17 13.14 -5.06 -5.56
CA LEU A 17 12.14 -6.07 -5.93
C LEU A 17 10.95 -6.11 -4.96
N THR A 18 10.64 -4.99 -4.30
CA THR A 18 9.62 -4.91 -3.23
C THR A 18 8.32 -4.26 -3.69
N CYS A 19 8.13 -4.07 -4.99
CA CYS A 19 7.00 -3.34 -5.56
C CYS A 19 5.64 -3.91 -5.13
N GLY A 20 5.51 -5.24 -5.07
CA GLY A 20 4.29 -5.92 -4.62
C GLY A 20 3.93 -5.61 -3.17
N PHE A 21 4.91 -5.54 -2.28
CA PHE A 21 4.66 -5.19 -0.86
C PHE A 21 4.25 -3.73 -0.70
N TYR A 22 4.82 -2.83 -1.50
CA TYR A 22 4.42 -1.41 -1.52
C TYR A 22 2.99 -1.25 -2.03
N ALA A 23 2.63 -1.94 -3.11
CA ALA A 23 1.26 -1.94 -3.64
C ALA A 23 0.27 -2.51 -2.60
N THR A 24 0.63 -3.61 -1.94
CA THR A 24 -0.22 -4.23 -0.91
C THR A 24 -0.40 -3.31 0.28
N ARG A 25 0.67 -2.66 0.77
CA ARG A 25 0.55 -1.68 1.85
C ARG A 25 -0.32 -0.49 1.47
N PHE A 26 -0.14 0.03 0.25
CA PHE A 26 -0.95 1.13 -0.27
C PHE A 26 -2.44 0.77 -0.32
N MET A 27 -2.77 -0.42 -0.79
CA MET A 27 -4.15 -0.92 -0.80
C MET A 27 -4.70 -1.07 0.62
N LYS A 28 -3.90 -1.56 1.57
CA LYS A 28 -4.32 -1.69 2.97
C LYS A 28 -4.62 -0.33 3.61
N ASP A 29 -3.72 0.65 3.47
CA ASP A 29 -3.94 2.01 3.98
C ASP A 29 -5.17 2.67 3.33
N MET A 30 -5.46 2.35 2.06
CA MET A 30 -6.64 2.83 1.34
C MET A 30 -7.96 2.24 1.87
N MET A 31 -7.92 1.00 2.37
CA MET A 31 -9.07 0.28 2.90
C MET A 31 -9.30 0.52 4.40
N GLU A 32 -8.28 0.88 5.16
CA GLU A 32 -8.32 0.92 6.63
C GLU A 32 -9.31 1.92 7.25
N ASP A 33 -9.67 3.01 6.56
CA ASP A 33 -10.59 4.03 7.08
C ASP A 33 -11.90 4.06 6.28
N SER A 34 -12.98 3.41 6.74
CA SER A 34 -14.26 3.40 6.00
C SER A 34 -14.95 4.76 5.91
N GLU A 35 -14.62 5.70 6.79
CA GLU A 35 -15.34 6.96 6.98
C GLU A 35 -14.86 8.05 6.03
N GLN A 36 -13.65 7.92 5.48
CA GLN A 36 -13.10 8.87 4.52
C GLN A 36 -13.47 8.57 3.06
N THR A 37 -13.76 9.64 2.32
CA THR A 37 -13.91 9.55 0.86
C THR A 37 -12.62 9.12 0.18
N VAL A 38 -12.73 8.50 -1.00
CA VAL A 38 -11.57 8.07 -1.79
C VAL A 38 -10.61 9.24 -2.05
N ALA A 39 -11.13 10.42 -2.38
CA ALA A 39 -10.31 11.60 -2.67
C ALA A 39 -9.49 12.05 -1.45
N ALA A 40 -10.07 12.04 -0.25
CA ALA A 40 -9.38 12.42 0.98
C ALA A 40 -8.23 11.45 1.29
N LYS A 41 -8.48 10.15 1.19
CA LYS A 41 -7.46 9.11 1.38
C LYS A 41 -6.33 9.23 0.37
N MET A 42 -6.64 9.45 -0.90
CA MET A 42 -5.64 9.61 -1.95
C MET A 42 -4.76 10.85 -1.71
N LYS A 43 -5.34 11.96 -1.24
CA LYS A 43 -4.55 13.15 -0.87
C LYS A 43 -3.59 12.84 0.29
N LYS A 44 -4.06 12.18 1.35
CA LYS A 44 -3.24 11.76 2.49
C LYS A 44 -2.10 10.83 2.06
N LEU A 45 -2.39 9.85 1.19
CA LEU A 45 -1.39 8.91 0.67
C LEU A 45 -0.37 9.58 -0.25
N ALA A 46 -0.78 10.61 -0.99
CA ALA A 46 0.13 11.39 -1.84
C ALA A 46 1.13 12.23 -1.04
N GLU A 47 0.79 12.60 0.19
CA GLU A 47 1.69 13.29 1.12
C GLU A 47 2.71 12.33 1.77
N LYS A 48 2.40 11.03 1.81
CA LYS A 48 3.31 10.00 2.33
C LYS A 48 4.41 9.70 1.32
N LYS A 49 5.62 10.18 1.61
CA LYS A 49 6.77 10.05 0.70
C LYS A 49 7.25 8.61 0.51
N ASN A 50 7.37 7.85 1.59
CA ASN A 50 7.90 6.48 1.60
C ASN A 50 7.21 5.65 2.70
N TYR A 51 7.24 4.32 2.54
CA TYR A 51 7.05 3.39 3.64
C TYR A 51 8.37 3.09 4.33
N THR A 52 8.32 2.91 5.64
CA THR A 52 9.41 2.39 6.44
C THR A 52 9.58 0.90 6.19
N ARG A 53 10.78 0.36 6.50
CA ARG A 53 11.02 -1.07 6.43
C ARG A 53 10.06 -1.88 7.29
N LYS A 54 9.73 -1.38 8.49
CA LYS A 54 8.79 -2.01 9.41
C LYS A 54 7.39 -2.17 8.79
N GLU A 55 6.85 -1.10 8.21
CA GLU A 55 5.52 -1.15 7.56
C GLU A 55 5.46 -2.13 6.38
N ILE A 56 6.58 -2.31 5.67
CA ILE A 56 6.71 -3.29 4.59
C ILE A 56 6.86 -4.71 5.14
N ASP A 57 7.63 -4.90 6.22
CA ASP A 57 7.82 -6.19 6.86
C ASP A 57 6.51 -6.69 7.52
N GLU A 58 5.67 -5.81 8.07
CA GLU A 58 4.31 -6.14 8.53
C GLU A 58 3.49 -6.82 7.43
N VAL A 59 3.46 -6.22 6.23
CA VAL A 59 2.74 -6.79 5.08
C VAL A 59 3.36 -8.12 4.63
N ARG A 60 4.68 -8.27 4.71
CA ARG A 60 5.35 -9.54 4.39
C ARG A 60 4.90 -10.66 5.32
N PHE A 61 4.89 -10.41 6.62
CA PHE A 61 4.49 -11.40 7.61
C PHE A 61 3.01 -11.78 7.44
N GLU A 62 2.12 -10.81 7.26
CA GLU A 62 0.70 -11.06 7.02
C GLU A 62 0.45 -11.93 5.78
N ILE A 63 1.18 -11.68 4.68
CA ILE A 63 1.09 -12.49 3.47
C ILE A 63 1.57 -13.93 3.72
N ILE A 64 2.67 -14.09 4.45
CA ILE A 64 3.20 -15.41 4.81
C ILE A 64 2.20 -16.19 5.67
N GLU A 65 1.65 -15.54 6.70
CA GLU A 65 0.63 -16.12 7.57
C GLU A 65 -0.62 -16.53 6.77
N PHE A 66 -1.08 -15.67 5.86
CA PHE A 66 -2.19 -15.99 4.97
C PHE A 66 -1.91 -17.22 4.11
N PHE A 67 -0.74 -17.29 3.46
CA PHE A 67 -0.38 -18.47 2.67
C PHE A 67 -0.28 -19.73 3.51
N GLN A 68 0.28 -19.64 4.71
CA GLN A 68 0.34 -20.78 5.64
C GLN A 68 -1.05 -21.29 6.02
N GLN A 69 -2.02 -20.40 6.21
CA GLN A 69 -3.42 -20.77 6.49
C GLN A 69 -4.12 -21.39 5.28
N CYS A 70 -3.79 -20.97 4.05
CA CYS A 70 -4.40 -21.49 2.83
C CYS A 70 -3.78 -22.79 2.30
N MET A 71 -2.58 -23.14 2.73
CA MET A 71 -1.88 -24.37 2.32
C MET A 71 -2.19 -25.58 3.22
N VAL A 72 -3.26 -25.50 4.02
CA VAL A 72 -3.76 -26.58 4.90
C VAL A 72 -4.86 -27.37 4.21
#